data_AF-A0A1V2AUU8-F1
#
_entry.id   AF-A0A1V2AUU8-F1
#
_cell.length_a   1.000
_cell.length_b   1.000
_cell.length_c   1.000
_cell.angle_alpha   90.00
_cell.angle_beta   90.00
_cell.angle_gamma   90.00
#
_symmetry.space_group_name_H-M   'P 1'
#
loop_
_entity.id
_entity.type
_entity.pdbx_description
1 polymer ?
#
loop_
_entity_poly.entity_id
_entity_poly.type
_entity_poly.pdbx_seq_one_letter_code
_entity_poly.pdbx_strand_id
1 'polypeptide(L)'
;MIRYTPVKPLTLEGFSPFSQQLSTTNRWVVLAAKIPWDKLADVYYKKMRADFGAPTLSARMVIGAVIIKHILNIDDRKVVEQITENIYLQYFVGLSSFNRRPL
;
A
#
# COMPACT_ATOMS: atom_id res chain seq x y z
N MET A 1 -16.93 5.73 7.12
CA MET A 1 -16.46 6.63 6.04
C MET A 1 -15.31 5.99 5.26
N ILE A 2 -15.53 5.71 3.97
CA ILE A 2 -14.54 5.08 3.10
C ILE A 2 -13.56 6.13 2.58
N ARG A 3 -12.25 5.92 2.79
CA ARG A 3 -11.17 6.72 2.20
C ARG A 3 -10.53 5.89 1.09
N TYR A 4 -10.97 6.11 -0.14
CA TYR A 4 -10.32 5.52 -1.32
C TYR A 4 -9.40 6.55 -1.95
N THR A 5 -8.14 6.14 -2.16
CA THR A 5 -7.19 6.89 -2.96
C THR A 5 -6.94 6.08 -4.23
N PRO A 6 -7.30 6.57 -5.42
CA PRO A 6 -7.04 5.87 -6.67
C PRO A 6 -5.55 5.65 -6.87
N VAL A 7 -5.20 4.54 -7.53
CA VAL A 7 -3.82 4.07 -7.70
C VAL A 7 -2.95 5.03 -8.51
N LYS A 8 -3.59 5.78 -9.41
CA LYS A 8 -3.02 6.95 -10.08
C LYS A 8 -3.61 8.23 -9.47
N PRO A 9 -3.07 8.75 -8.36
CA PRO A 9 -3.11 10.19 -8.16
C PRO A 9 -2.32 10.83 -9.32
N LEU A 10 -2.69 12.04 -9.75
CA LEU A 10 -1.88 12.84 -10.69
C LEU A 10 -0.55 13.23 -10.04
N THR A 11 0.36 12.28 -9.86
CA THR A 11 1.73 12.55 -9.45
C THR A 11 2.56 12.70 -10.72
N LEU A 12 3.01 13.92 -10.99
CA LEU A 12 4.04 14.19 -12.00
C LEU A 12 5.24 13.28 -11.69
N GLU A 13 5.68 12.49 -12.68
CA GLU A 13 6.86 11.65 -12.52
C GLU A 13 8.06 12.51 -12.08
N GLY A 14 8.71 12.13 -10.99
CA GLY A 14 9.83 12.87 -10.39
C GLY A 14 9.50 13.72 -9.16
N PHE A 15 8.21 13.96 -8.85
CA PHE A 15 7.79 14.78 -7.70
C PHE A 15 7.39 13.97 -6.46
N SER A 16 7.38 12.64 -6.54
CA SER A 16 7.22 11.80 -5.35
C SER A 16 8.60 11.51 -4.73
N PRO A 17 8.77 11.63 -3.40
CA PRO A 17 10.00 11.23 -2.70
C PRO A 17 10.46 9.82 -3.07
N PHE A 18 9.51 8.93 -3.37
CA PHE A 18 9.79 7.56 -3.78
C PHE A 18 10.28 7.43 -5.22
N SER A 19 9.82 8.30 -6.13
CA SER A 19 10.21 8.25 -7.56
C SER A 19 11.70 8.51 -7.79
N GLN A 20 12.36 9.23 -6.88
CA GLN A 20 13.80 9.53 -6.97
C GLN A 20 14.68 8.46 -6.32
N GLN A 21 14.14 7.62 -5.43
CA GLN A 21 14.92 6.70 -4.59
C GLN A 21 14.69 5.21 -4.87
N LEU A 22 13.61 4.86 -5.58
CA LEU A 22 13.26 3.47 -5.81
C LEU A 22 13.87 2.92 -7.10
N SER A 23 14.51 1.76 -7.01
CA SER A 23 14.87 0.99 -8.20
C SER A 23 13.60 0.38 -8.83
N THR A 24 13.40 0.65 -10.12
CA THR A 24 12.31 0.08 -10.93
C THR A 24 12.41 -1.43 -11.09
N THR A 25 13.59 -2.02 -10.89
CA THR A 25 13.83 -3.47 -10.97
C THR A 25 13.54 -4.21 -9.67
N ASN A 26 13.24 -3.50 -8.57
CA ASN A 26 12.94 -4.15 -7.30
C ASN A 26 11.66 -4.99 -7.39
N ARG A 27 11.70 -6.21 -6.82
CA ARG A 27 10.57 -7.16 -6.85
C ARG A 27 9.24 -6.55 -6.40
N TRP A 28 9.24 -5.70 -5.38
CA TRP A 28 8.02 -5.10 -4.83
C TRP A 28 7.47 -3.98 -5.73
N VAL A 29 8.35 -3.22 -6.39
CA VAL A 29 7.93 -2.18 -7.35
C VAL A 29 7.31 -2.83 -8.59
N VAL A 30 7.96 -3.87 -9.12
CA VAL A 30 7.43 -4.64 -10.26
C VAL A 30 6.12 -5.33 -9.88
N LEU A 31 6.03 -5.91 -8.68
CA LEU A 31 4.81 -6.56 -8.22
C LEU A 31 3.66 -5.55 -8.05
N ALA A 32 3.93 -4.38 -7.46
CA ALA A 32 2.93 -3.32 -7.32
C ALA A 32 2.36 -2.87 -8.67
N ALA A 33 3.17 -2.81 -9.72
CA ALA A 33 2.72 -2.43 -11.06
C ALA A 33 1.83 -3.48 -11.73
N LYS A 34 2.01 -4.77 -11.39
CA LYS A 34 1.24 -5.89 -11.98
C LYS A 34 -0.10 -6.14 -11.30
N ILE A 35 -0.24 -5.73 -10.04
CA ILE A 35 -1.47 -5.98 -9.27
C ILE A 35 -2.59 -5.03 -9.72
N PRO A 36 -3.80 -5.55 -10.06
CA PRO A 36 -4.95 -4.72 -10.38
C PRO A 36 -5.61 -4.15 -9.12
N TRP A 37 -4.92 -3.22 -8.47
CA TRP A 37 -5.30 -2.64 -7.17
C TRP A 37 -6.71 -2.05 -7.14
N ASP A 38 -7.16 -1.38 -8.22
CA ASP A 38 -8.49 -0.77 -8.27
C ASP A 38 -9.60 -1.83 -8.23
N LYS A 39 -9.43 -2.94 -8.97
CA LYS A 39 -10.38 -4.06 -8.93
C LYS A 39 -10.44 -4.71 -7.55
N LEU A 40 -9.30 -4.80 -6.86
CA LEU A 40 -9.25 -5.33 -5.50
C LEU A 40 -9.89 -4.37 -4.50
N ALA A 41 -9.68 -3.06 -4.67
CA ALA A 41 -10.30 -2.02 -3.87
C ALA A 41 -11.82 -2.03 -4.02
N ASP A 42 -12.34 -2.17 -5.24
CA ASP A 42 -13.78 -2.29 -5.51
C ASP A 42 -14.40 -3.46 -4.74
N VAL A 43 -13.76 -4.63 -4.77
CA VAL A 43 -14.23 -5.81 -4.03
C VAL A 43 -14.15 -5.60 -2.52
N TYR A 44 -13.07 -4.97 -2.04
CA TYR A 44 -12.88 -4.69 -0.62
C TYR A 44 -13.94 -3.72 -0.07
N TYR A 45 -14.19 -2.62 -0.78
CA TYR A 45 -15.14 -1.61 -0.34
C TYR A 45 -16.61 -2.00 -0.53
N LYS A 46 -16.93 -2.94 -1.42
CA LYS A 46 -18.31 -3.47 -1.59
C LYS A 46 -18.96 -3.97 -0.30
N LYS A 47 -18.16 -4.47 0.66
CA LYS A 47 -18.65 -4.98 1.94
C LYS A 47 -18.67 -3.91 3.05
N MET A 48 -18.25 -2.68 2.75
CA MET A 48 -18.17 -1.60 3.73
C MET A 48 -19.34 -0.64 3.60
N ARG A 49 -19.82 -0.14 4.75
CA ARG A 49 -20.78 0.96 4.81
C ARG A 49 -20.05 2.30 4.78
N ALA A 50 -20.41 3.17 3.84
CA ALA A 50 -19.79 4.49 3.71
C ALA A 50 -20.18 5.44 4.86
N ASP A 51 -21.39 5.28 5.36
CA ASP A 51 -22.10 6.13 6.32
C ASP A 51 -21.88 5.78 7.79
N PHE A 52 -21.24 4.64 8.08
CA PHE A 52 -21.14 4.12 9.45
C PHE A 52 -19.75 3.55 9.77
N GLY A 53 -19.33 3.66 11.03
CA GLY A 53 -18.07 3.09 11.54
C GLY A 53 -16.84 3.99 11.45
N ALA A 54 -15.70 3.46 11.91
CA ALA A 54 -14.41 4.15 11.93
C ALA A 54 -13.87 4.43 10.50
N PRO A 55 -13.02 5.45 10.31
CA PRO A 55 -12.32 5.67 9.05
C PRO A 55 -11.52 4.42 8.65
N THR A 56 -11.73 3.94 7.43
CA THR A 56 -11.01 2.76 6.92
C THR A 56 -9.62 3.14 6.42
N LEU A 57 -8.66 2.23 6.58
CA LEU A 57 -7.35 2.31 5.92
C LEU A 57 -7.54 2.17 4.39
N SER A 58 -6.53 2.61 3.63
CA SER A 58 -6.58 2.42 2.18
C SER A 58 -6.61 0.91 1.85
N ALA A 59 -7.42 0.53 0.86
CA ALA A 59 -7.51 -0.87 0.44
C ALA A 59 -6.13 -1.44 0.07
N ARG A 60 -5.30 -0.63 -0.61
CA ARG A 60 -3.93 -0.99 -0.97
C ARG A 60 -3.04 -1.28 0.24
N MET A 61 -3.22 -0.56 1.35
CA MET A 61 -2.45 -0.80 2.56
C MET A 61 -2.83 -2.13 3.21
N VAL A 62 -4.13 -2.38 3.36
CA VAL A 62 -4.64 -3.61 3.99
C VAL A 62 -4.29 -4.84 3.14
N ILE A 63 -4.61 -4.80 1.84
CA ILE A 63 -4.33 -5.89 0.91
C ILE A 63 -2.82 -6.07 0.75
N GLY A 64 -2.05 -4.97 0.66
CA GLY A 64 -0.60 -5.01 0.57
C GLY A 64 0.05 -5.68 1.78
N ALA A 65 -0.40 -5.37 2.99
CA ALA A 65 0.09 -6.01 4.21
C ALA A 65 -0.19 -7.52 4.22
N VAL A 66 -1.38 -7.95 3.78
CA VAL A 66 -1.73 -9.39 3.67
C VAL A 66 -0.84 -10.10 2.65
N ILE A 67 -0.56 -9.47 1.50
CA ILE A 67 0.34 -10.02 0.49
C ILE A 67 1.78 -10.14 1.04
N ILE A 68 2.27 -9.10 1.72
CA ILE A 68 3.61 -9.12 2.34
C ILE A 68 3.70 -10.24 3.37
N LYS A 69 2.70 -10.36 4.26
CA LYS A 69 2.60 -11.44 5.24
C LYS A 69 2.75 -12.81 4.60
N HIS A 70 2.00 -13.04 3.52
CA HIS A 70 1.98 -14.32 2.82
C HIS A 70 3.30 -14.61 2.10
N ILE A 71 3.88 -13.64 1.39
CA ILE A 71 5.13 -13.81 0.65
C ILE A 71 6.33 -14.02 1.58
N LEU A 72 6.37 -13.30 2.71
CA LEU A 72 7.48 -13.38 3.67
C LEU A 72 7.28 -14.48 4.73
N ASN A 73 6.07 -15.03 4.85
CA ASN A 73 5.70 -16.02 5.85
C ASN A 73 6.04 -15.57 7.29
N ILE A 74 5.59 -14.37 7.65
CA ILE A 74 5.85 -13.74 8.95
C ILE A 74 4.55 -13.37 9.67
N ASP A 75 4.64 -13.12 10.98
CA ASP A 75 3.51 -12.66 11.80
C ASP A 75 3.11 -11.22 11.52
N ASP A 76 1.87 -10.85 11.87
CA ASP A 76 1.32 -9.51 11.62
C ASP A 76 2.16 -8.39 12.24
N ARG A 77 2.72 -8.60 13.44
CA ARG A 77 3.61 -7.62 14.10
C ARG A 77 4.88 -7.40 13.29
N LYS A 78 5.48 -8.48 12.80
CA LYS A 78 6.69 -8.43 11.96
C LYS A 78 6.39 -7.77 10.61
N VAL A 79 5.19 -7.92 10.06
CA VAL A 79 4.79 -7.21 8.84
C VAL A 79 4.83 -5.70 9.06
N VAL A 80 4.29 -5.21 10.17
CA VAL A 80 4.31 -3.77 10.50
C VAL A 80 5.74 -3.26 10.66
N GLU A 81 6.59 -4.01 11.37
CA GLU A 81 8.01 -3.68 11.54
C GLU A 81 8.72 -3.61 10.17
N GLN A 82 8.55 -4.62 9.32
CA GLN A 82 9.14 -4.68 7.99
C GLN A 82 8.68 -3.52 7.09
N ILE A 83 7.39 -3.17 7.13
CA ILE A 83 6.88 -2.02 6.38
C ILE A 83 7.50 -0.73 6.92
N THR A 84 7.67 -0.58 8.23
CA THR A 84 8.26 0.62 8.84
C THR A 84 9.73 0.79 8.44
N GLU A 85 10.48 -0.30 8.33
CA GLU A 85 11.90 -0.30 8.01
C GLU A 85 12.21 -0.18 6.51
N ASN A 86 11.32 -0.68 5.64
CA ASN A 86 11.62 -0.88 4.23
C ASN A 86 10.84 0.06 3.29
N ILE A 87 11.56 0.99 2.66
CA ILE A 87 11.07 1.96 1.66
C ILE A 87 10.28 1.26 0.53
N TYR A 88 10.71 0.09 0.07
CA TYR A 88 10.02 -0.66 -1.00
C TYR A 88 8.68 -1.22 -0.54
N LEU A 89 8.58 -1.67 0.71
CA LEU A 89 7.33 -2.17 1.27
C LEU A 89 6.35 -1.02 1.52
N GLN A 90 6.84 0.14 1.96
CA GLN A 90 6.02 1.36 2.09
C GLN A 90 5.42 1.79 0.76
N TYR A 91 6.24 1.76 -0.30
CA TYR A 91 5.74 2.00 -1.65
C TYR A 91 4.72 0.95 -2.08
N PHE A 92 4.98 -0.33 -1.79
CA PHE A 92 4.08 -1.42 -2.14
C PHE A 92 2.69 -1.24 -1.54
N VAL A 93 2.60 -0.90 -0.25
CA VAL A 93 1.34 -0.64 0.48
C VAL A 93 0.69 0.70 0.12
N GLY A 94 1.32 1.51 -0.73
CA GLY A 94 0.73 2.72 -1.29
C GLY A 94 0.93 3.99 -0.45
N LEU A 95 1.98 4.05 0.36
CA LEU A 95 2.39 5.31 0.97
C LEU A 95 2.93 6.28 -0.08
N SER A 96 2.78 7.59 0.16
CA SER A 96 3.26 8.66 -0.73
C SER A 96 4.71 9.07 -0.47
N SER A 97 5.20 8.84 0.74
CA SER A 97 6.54 9.19 1.20
C SER A 97 7.03 8.22 2.28
N PHE A 98 8.34 8.12 2.47
CA PHE A 98 8.92 7.31 3.53
C PHE A 98 8.53 7.85 4.91
N ASN A 99 8.00 6.99 5.77
CA ASN A 99 7.60 7.30 7.13
C ASN A 99 8.18 6.27 8.08
N ARG A 100 8.90 6.72 9.12
CA ARG A 100 9.49 5.86 10.15
C ARG A 100 8.54 5.55 11.30
N ARG A 101 7.33 6.10 11.29
CA ARG A 101 6.30 5.78 12.28
C ARG A 101 5.63 4.46 11.89
N PRO A 102 5.34 3.58 12.86
CA PRO A 102 4.56 2.38 12.60
C PRO A 102 3.18 2.76 12.08
N LEU A 103 2.65 1.89 11.20
CA LEU A 103 1.31 2.01 10.59
C LEU A 103 0.18 1.84 11.60
#